data_AF-A0A7I8C9E5-F1
#
_entry.id   AF-A0A7I8C9E5-F1
#
_cell.length_a   1.000
_cell.length_b   1.000
_cell.length_c   1.000
_cell.angle_alpha   90.00
_cell.angle_beta   90.00
_cell.angle_gamma   90.00
#
_symmetry.space_group_name_H-M   'P 1'
#
loop_
_entity.id
_entity.type
_entity.pdbx_description
1 polymer ?
#
loop_
_entity_poly.entity_id
_entity_poly.type
_entity_poly.pdbx_seq_one_letter_code
_entity_poly.pdbx_strand_id
1 'polypeptide(L)'
;MPCYDERDRYLQPSASETQRDMATLYAKLGVSQDATSEEIKRAYRKAAMKWHPDRNAGQEEVARAAFQEIKDAYAILSDDNQRKVYDAVYAQEMRQYEALERRQREVEAARARKAKAEAEAKYTQMVGVAMRYADEGHNRDVLFGVLLGRDCDAEVAQRIADSVWALQQSRRAAQAGESGDEADAGRADPVATAESSREPVEEDAPSQPQPAAAKHDKPAQEPRAAGLFDSLWQGFFGVRS
;
A
#
# COMPACT_ATOMS: atom_id res chain seq x y z
N MET A 1 -1.08 -40.84 35.21
CA MET A 1 -0.13 -40.45 34.15
C MET A 1 -0.53 -39.08 33.65
N PRO A 2 0.26 -38.02 33.89
CA PRO A 2 -0.06 -36.70 33.40
C PRO A 2 0.33 -36.60 31.92
N CYS A 3 -0.66 -36.46 31.05
CA CYS A 3 -0.45 -36.09 29.66
C CYS A 3 0.00 -34.62 29.62
N TYR A 4 1.18 -34.40 29.06
CA TYR A 4 1.77 -33.09 28.87
C TYR A 4 0.83 -32.19 28.04
N ASP A 5 0.51 -31.05 28.62
CA ASP A 5 -0.11 -29.91 27.97
C ASP A 5 0.94 -29.29 27.04
N GLU A 6 0.83 -29.50 25.73
CA GLU A 6 1.72 -28.96 24.68
C GLU A 6 1.43 -27.47 24.37
N ARG A 7 1.12 -26.69 25.42
CA ARG A 7 1.20 -25.23 25.34
C ARG A 7 2.68 -24.84 25.46
N ASP A 8 3.22 -24.31 24.37
CA ASP A 8 4.58 -23.73 24.18
C ASP A 8 5.57 -24.57 23.36
N ARG A 9 5.26 -24.77 22.06
CA ARG A 9 6.30 -24.93 21.03
C ARG A 9 6.51 -23.60 20.31
N TYR A 10 7.45 -22.83 20.84
CA TYR A 10 8.26 -21.81 20.17
C TYR A 10 7.57 -20.99 19.08
N LEU A 11 6.97 -19.88 19.51
CA LEU A 11 6.68 -18.73 18.66
C LEU A 11 8.00 -18.23 18.07
N GLN A 12 8.35 -18.67 16.86
CA GLN A 12 9.51 -18.11 16.16
C GLN A 12 9.18 -16.65 15.82
N PRO A 13 10.03 -15.68 16.21
CA PRO A 13 9.80 -14.28 15.89
C PRO A 13 9.67 -14.13 14.38
N SER A 14 8.64 -13.43 13.95
CA SER A 14 8.44 -13.10 12.54
C SER A 14 9.66 -12.34 12.01
N ALA A 15 10.00 -12.51 10.73
CA ALA A 15 11.14 -11.83 10.11
C ALA A 15 11.12 -10.30 10.30
N SER A 16 9.93 -9.72 10.53
CA SER A 16 9.73 -8.30 10.85
C SER A 16 10.11 -7.90 12.29
N GLU A 17 10.00 -8.80 13.26
CA GLU A 17 10.41 -8.54 14.66
C GLU A 17 11.94 -8.55 14.76
N THR A 18 12.59 -9.54 14.16
CA THR A 18 14.06 -9.63 14.11
C THR A 18 14.68 -8.39 13.46
N GLN A 19 14.00 -7.77 12.49
CA GLN A 19 14.50 -6.61 11.77
C GLN A 19 14.34 -5.30 12.54
N ARG A 20 13.33 -5.20 13.43
CA ARG A 20 13.19 -4.10 14.40
C ARG A 20 14.20 -4.23 15.53
N ASP A 21 14.45 -5.47 15.97
CA ASP A 21 15.41 -5.73 17.04
C ASP A 21 16.82 -5.34 16.61
N MET A 22 17.27 -5.68 15.40
CA MET A 22 18.64 -5.41 14.89
C MET A 22 19.12 -3.95 15.00
N ALA A 23 18.23 -2.96 15.18
CA ALA A 23 18.58 -1.56 15.36
C ALA A 23 18.55 -1.06 16.83
N THR A 24 18.00 -1.83 17.76
CA THR A 24 17.83 -1.42 19.17
C THR A 24 19.09 -1.63 20.00
N LEU A 25 19.28 -0.82 21.04
CA LEU A 25 20.36 -1.01 22.02
C LEU A 25 20.27 -2.37 22.73
N TYR A 26 19.05 -2.89 22.91
CA TYR A 26 18.80 -4.20 23.48
C TYR A 26 19.36 -5.33 22.61
N ALA A 27 19.15 -5.28 21.29
CA ALA A 27 19.70 -6.27 20.38
C ALA A 27 21.22 -6.16 20.23
N LYS A 28 21.81 -4.96 20.33
CA LYS A 28 23.28 -4.80 20.38
C LYS A 28 23.90 -5.56 21.55
N LEU A 29 23.21 -5.62 22.69
CA LEU A 29 23.58 -6.44 23.85
C LEU A 29 23.10 -7.90 23.74
N GLY A 30 22.23 -8.21 22.77
CA GLY A 30 21.63 -9.53 22.59
C GLY A 30 20.64 -9.90 23.69
N VAL A 31 19.92 -8.91 24.23
CA VAL A 31 18.90 -9.09 25.28
C VAL A 31 17.52 -8.66 24.78
N SER A 32 16.46 -9.16 25.44
CA SER A 32 15.10 -8.69 25.17
C SER A 32 14.89 -7.26 25.68
N GLN A 33 13.92 -6.55 25.12
CA GLN A 33 13.49 -5.23 25.60
C GLN A 33 12.96 -5.29 27.04
N ASP A 34 12.41 -6.44 27.44
CA ASP A 34 11.93 -6.72 28.81
C ASP A 34 13.04 -7.15 29.78
N ALA A 35 14.31 -7.17 29.35
CA ALA A 35 15.41 -7.66 30.17
C ALA A 35 15.60 -6.85 31.45
N THR A 36 15.89 -7.55 32.54
CA THR A 36 16.22 -6.96 33.84
C THR A 36 17.61 -6.31 33.82
N SER A 37 17.87 -5.38 34.75
CA SER A 37 19.18 -4.73 34.87
C SER A 37 20.33 -5.74 35.11
N GLU A 38 20.06 -6.83 35.81
CA GLU A 38 21.03 -7.92 36.03
C GLU A 38 21.33 -8.72 34.75
N GLU A 39 20.32 -8.96 33.91
CA GLU A 39 20.51 -9.60 32.61
C GLU A 39 21.31 -8.71 31.65
N ILE A 40 21.04 -7.41 31.63
CA ILE A 40 21.79 -6.41 30.85
C ILE A 40 23.26 -6.40 31.27
N LYS A 41 23.54 -6.37 32.59
CA LYS A 41 24.92 -6.46 33.12
C LYS A 41 25.60 -7.78 32.74
N ARG A 42 24.88 -8.90 32.82
CA ARG A 42 25.43 -10.22 32.46
C ARG A 42 25.74 -10.31 30.97
N ALA A 43 24.85 -9.79 30.12
CA ALA A 43 25.03 -9.74 28.69
C ALA A 43 26.22 -8.86 28.29
N TYR A 44 26.36 -7.68 28.89
CA TYR A 44 27.52 -6.80 28.69
C TYR A 44 28.83 -7.51 29.03
N ARG A 45 28.93 -8.19 30.18
CA ARG A 45 30.15 -8.95 30.55
C ARG A 45 30.47 -10.05 29.54
N LYS A 46 29.46 -10.79 29.08
CA LYS A 46 29.62 -11.86 28.08
C LYS A 46 30.07 -11.30 26.73
N ALA A 47 29.49 -10.18 26.30
CA ALA A 47 29.79 -9.53 25.04
C ALA A 47 31.19 -8.87 25.06
N ALA A 48 31.56 -8.23 26.17
CA ALA A 48 32.90 -7.68 26.40
C ALA A 48 33.99 -8.76 26.33
N MET A 49 33.76 -9.93 26.94
CA MET A 49 34.68 -11.07 26.83
C MET A 49 34.75 -11.67 25.43
N LYS A 50 33.66 -11.58 24.65
CA LYS A 50 33.62 -12.08 23.27
C LYS A 50 34.44 -11.19 22.34
N TRP A 51 34.34 -9.87 22.50
CA TRP A 51 35.00 -8.88 21.67
C TRP A 51 36.31 -8.33 22.25
N HIS A 52 36.87 -8.99 23.26
CA HIS A 52 38.15 -8.60 23.85
C HIS A 52 39.30 -8.74 22.82
N PRO A 53 40.25 -7.78 22.74
CA PRO A 53 41.33 -7.82 21.76
C PRO A 53 42.21 -9.07 21.86
N ASP A 54 42.45 -9.56 23.09
CA ASP A 54 43.21 -10.80 23.35
C ASP A 54 42.66 -12.05 22.64
N ARG A 55 41.33 -12.12 22.44
CA ARG A 55 40.66 -13.28 21.81
C ARG A 55 40.41 -13.09 20.32
N ASN A 56 40.63 -11.89 19.79
CA ASN A 56 40.35 -11.53 18.40
C ASN A 56 41.60 -10.96 17.71
N ALA A 57 42.76 -11.56 18.00
CA ALA A 57 44.01 -11.22 17.33
C ALA A 57 43.86 -11.39 15.80
N GLY A 58 44.06 -10.31 15.04
CA GLY A 58 43.87 -10.27 13.58
C GLY A 58 42.52 -9.72 13.10
N GLN A 59 41.57 -9.44 14.00
CA GLN A 59 40.30 -8.74 13.69
C GLN A 59 40.04 -7.60 14.68
N GLU A 60 41.11 -6.91 15.08
CA GLU A 60 41.07 -5.89 16.14
C GLU A 60 40.12 -4.73 15.82
N GLU A 61 40.08 -4.29 14.56
CA GLU A 61 39.19 -3.20 14.12
C GLU A 61 37.70 -3.56 14.30
N VAL A 62 37.30 -4.76 13.88
CA VAL A 62 35.92 -5.25 13.99
C VAL A 62 35.55 -5.47 15.47
N ALA A 63 36.47 -6.05 16.24
CA ALA A 63 36.27 -6.27 17.66
C ALA A 63 36.16 -4.95 18.44
N ARG A 64 36.97 -3.95 18.09
CA ARG A 64 36.94 -2.61 18.68
C ARG A 64 35.63 -1.89 18.37
N ALA A 65 35.18 -1.91 17.11
CA ALA A 65 33.92 -1.30 16.70
C ALA A 65 32.72 -1.94 17.45
N ALA A 66 32.64 -3.28 17.45
CA ALA A 66 31.59 -4.00 18.16
C ALA A 66 31.63 -3.75 19.67
N PHE A 67 32.83 -3.72 20.27
CA PHE A 67 32.99 -3.43 21.70
C PHE A 67 32.54 -2.01 22.05
N GLN A 68 32.82 -1.03 21.19
CA GLN A 68 32.35 0.33 21.38
C GLN A 68 30.82 0.40 21.34
N GLU A 69 30.19 -0.23 20.34
CA GLU A 69 28.72 -0.27 20.25
C GLU A 69 28.06 -0.92 21.47
N ILE A 70 28.65 -2.00 21.99
CA ILE A 70 28.20 -2.69 23.21
C ILE A 70 28.33 -1.79 24.44
N LYS A 71 29.45 -1.06 24.54
CA LYS A 71 29.71 -0.12 25.63
C LYS A 71 28.70 1.03 25.61
N ASP A 72 28.40 1.57 24.44
CA ASP A 72 27.45 2.68 24.26
C ASP A 72 26.03 2.24 24.62
N ALA A 73 25.64 1.03 24.17
CA ALA A 73 24.36 0.44 24.55
C ALA A 73 24.23 0.21 26.06
N TYR A 74 25.28 -0.33 26.71
CA TYR A 74 25.27 -0.53 28.16
C TYR A 74 25.21 0.79 28.92
N ALA A 75 25.89 1.85 28.46
CA ALA A 75 25.87 3.14 29.13
C ALA A 75 24.43 3.67 29.29
N ILE A 76 23.62 3.59 28.24
CA ILE A 76 22.23 4.05 28.22
C ILE A 76 21.31 3.09 28.99
N LEU A 77 21.49 1.79 28.82
CA LEU A 77 20.60 0.78 29.38
C LEU A 77 20.87 0.45 30.86
N SER A 78 22.04 0.85 31.38
CA SER A 78 22.42 0.61 32.78
C SER A 78 21.78 1.56 33.78
N ASP A 79 21.39 2.77 33.35
CA ASP A 79 20.70 3.77 34.16
C ASP A 79 19.19 3.72 33.89
N ASP A 80 18.40 3.46 34.93
CA ASP A 80 16.94 3.34 34.85
C ASP A 80 16.26 4.61 34.30
N ASN A 81 16.83 5.79 34.54
CA ASN A 81 16.29 7.05 34.00
C ASN A 81 16.58 7.16 32.50
N GLN A 82 17.81 6.89 32.10
CA GLN A 82 18.20 6.93 30.68
C GLN A 82 17.46 5.87 29.86
N ARG A 83 17.26 4.67 30.42
CA ARG A 83 16.45 3.61 29.83
C ARG A 83 15.02 4.07 29.57
N LYS A 84 14.36 4.67 30.56
CA LYS A 84 12.98 5.18 30.40
C LYS A 84 12.87 6.25 29.31
N VAL A 85 13.85 7.16 29.24
CA VAL A 85 13.88 8.19 28.20
C VAL A 85 14.08 7.56 26.83
N TYR A 86 15.01 6.61 26.71
CA TYR A 86 15.23 5.86 25.47
C TYR A 86 13.96 5.14 24.99
N ASP A 87 13.30 4.40 25.88
CA ASP A 87 12.07 3.66 25.55
C ASP A 87 10.94 4.62 25.13
N ALA A 88 10.80 5.76 25.81
CA ALA A 88 9.79 6.76 25.48
C ALA A 88 10.03 7.43 24.13
N VAL A 89 11.28 7.79 23.81
CA VAL A 89 11.66 8.39 22.52
C VAL A 89 11.49 7.37 21.41
N TYR A 90 11.99 6.15 21.60
CA TYR A 90 11.86 5.07 20.63
C TYR A 90 10.39 4.78 20.31
N ALA A 91 9.52 4.71 21.32
CA ALA A 91 8.08 4.53 21.12
C ALA A 91 7.42 5.71 20.38
N GLN A 92 7.88 6.94 20.60
CA GLN A 92 7.39 8.10 19.85
C GLN A 92 7.82 8.05 18.38
N GLU A 93 9.09 7.77 18.11
CA GLU A 93 9.62 7.64 16.74
C GLU A 93 8.91 6.53 15.98
N MET A 94 8.73 5.36 16.59
CA MET A 94 8.01 4.24 15.96
C MET A 94 6.58 4.62 15.57
N ARG A 95 5.85 5.33 16.45
CA ARG A 95 4.50 5.84 16.11
C ARG A 95 4.52 6.81 14.93
N GLN A 96 5.55 7.65 14.82
CA GLN A 96 5.71 8.58 13.71
C GLN A 96 5.99 7.82 12.39
N TYR A 97 6.90 6.85 12.42
CA TYR A 97 7.18 6.00 11.25
C TYR A 97 5.93 5.25 10.78
N GLU A 98 5.21 4.61 11.68
CA GLU A 98 3.96 3.91 11.34
C GLU A 98 2.90 4.87 10.76
N ALA A 99 2.79 6.09 11.30
CA ALA A 99 1.89 7.10 10.76
C ALA A 99 2.30 7.57 9.36
N LEU A 100 3.60 7.72 9.11
CA LEU A 100 4.13 8.08 7.78
C LEU A 100 3.88 6.95 6.77
N GLU A 101 4.16 5.71 7.12
CA GLU A 101 3.87 4.56 6.27
C GLU A 101 2.37 4.45 5.96
N ARG A 102 1.51 4.63 6.97
CA ARG A 102 0.07 4.64 6.76
C ARG A 102 -0.35 5.73 5.78
N ARG A 103 0.19 6.94 5.96
CA ARG A 103 -0.07 8.06 5.03
C ARG A 103 0.42 7.76 3.63
N GLN A 104 1.59 7.15 3.46
CA GLN A 104 2.10 6.75 2.15
C GLN A 104 1.17 5.71 1.50
N ARG A 105 0.77 4.67 2.23
CA ARG A 105 -0.19 3.67 1.75
C ARG A 105 -1.54 4.28 1.37
N GLU A 106 -2.04 5.24 2.15
CA GLU A 106 -3.27 5.97 1.84
C GLU A 106 -3.13 6.77 0.53
N VAL A 107 -2.00 7.47 0.34
CA VAL A 107 -1.69 8.22 -0.88
C VAL A 107 -1.57 7.29 -2.09
N GLU A 108 -0.87 6.17 -1.95
CA GLU A 108 -0.73 5.17 -3.02
C GLU A 108 -2.07 4.52 -3.36
N ALA A 109 -2.86 4.14 -2.36
CA ALA A 109 -4.20 3.60 -2.55
C ALA A 109 -5.13 4.62 -3.23
N ALA A 110 -5.05 5.89 -2.87
CA ALA A 110 -5.80 6.96 -3.53
C ALA A 110 -5.40 7.13 -4.99
N ARG A 111 -4.09 7.12 -5.29
CA ARG A 111 -3.57 7.15 -6.67
C ARG A 111 -4.02 5.93 -7.47
N ALA A 112 -3.96 4.74 -6.88
CA ALA A 112 -4.40 3.50 -7.52
C ALA A 112 -5.92 3.51 -7.81
N ARG A 113 -6.73 3.99 -6.86
CA ARG A 113 -8.18 4.18 -7.06
C ARG A 113 -8.48 5.13 -8.20
N LYS A 114 -7.79 6.28 -8.25
CA LYS A 114 -7.94 7.26 -9.33
C LYS A 114 -7.55 6.67 -10.68
N ALA A 115 -6.39 6.00 -10.76
CA ALA A 115 -5.94 5.36 -11.99
C ALA A 115 -6.91 4.27 -12.47
N LYS A 116 -7.47 3.47 -11.55
CA LYS A 116 -8.49 2.47 -11.88
C LYS A 116 -9.77 3.13 -12.41
N ALA A 117 -10.26 4.19 -11.77
CA ALA A 117 -11.44 4.91 -12.22
C ALA A 117 -11.24 5.54 -13.61
N GLU A 118 -10.07 6.13 -13.88
CA GLU A 118 -9.73 6.66 -15.20
C GLU A 118 -9.67 5.54 -16.27
N ALA A 119 -9.09 4.38 -15.94
CA ALA A 119 -9.06 3.23 -16.84
C ALA A 119 -10.46 2.67 -17.13
N GLU A 120 -11.32 2.59 -16.12
CA GLU A 120 -12.71 2.15 -16.25
C GLU A 120 -13.54 3.13 -17.09
N ALA A 121 -13.34 4.44 -16.90
CA ALA A 121 -13.98 5.47 -17.72
C ALA A 121 -13.58 5.35 -19.19
N LYS A 122 -12.27 5.19 -19.47
CA LYS A 122 -11.76 4.95 -20.84
C LYS A 122 -12.36 3.68 -21.43
N TYR A 123 -12.38 2.58 -20.68
CA TYR A 123 -12.97 1.31 -21.13
C TYR A 123 -14.45 1.48 -21.51
N THR A 124 -15.21 2.14 -20.64
CA THR A 124 -16.65 2.39 -20.84
C THR A 124 -16.90 3.22 -22.09
N GLN A 125 -16.10 4.27 -22.30
CA GLN A 125 -16.16 5.09 -23.51
C GLN A 125 -15.92 4.25 -24.78
N MET A 126 -14.91 3.39 -24.76
CA MET A 126 -14.53 2.56 -25.91
C MET A 126 -15.59 1.52 -26.25
N VAL A 127 -16.17 0.87 -25.24
CA VAL A 127 -17.32 -0.01 -25.42
C VAL A 127 -18.49 0.76 -26.04
N GLY A 128 -18.79 1.96 -25.55
CA GLY A 128 -19.85 2.80 -26.11
C GLY A 128 -19.64 3.16 -27.58
N VAL A 129 -18.40 3.46 -27.99
CA VAL A 129 -18.07 3.67 -29.42
C VAL A 129 -18.31 2.38 -30.21
N ALA A 130 -17.79 1.24 -29.74
CA ALA A 130 -17.95 -0.04 -30.42
C ALA A 130 -19.43 -0.44 -30.59
N MET A 131 -20.27 -0.21 -29.57
CA MET A 131 -21.71 -0.49 -29.65
C MET A 131 -22.40 0.36 -30.71
N ARG A 132 -22.10 1.66 -30.79
CA ARG A 132 -22.67 2.54 -31.83
C ARG A 132 -22.34 2.05 -33.24
N TYR A 133 -21.08 1.70 -33.48
CA TYR A 133 -20.65 1.16 -34.77
C TYR A 133 -21.30 -0.21 -35.08
N ALA A 134 -21.53 -1.05 -34.06
CA ALA A 134 -22.26 -2.31 -34.25
C ALA A 134 -23.74 -2.09 -34.59
N ASP A 135 -24.38 -1.06 -34.00
CA ASP A 135 -25.76 -0.68 -34.30
C ASP A 135 -25.90 -0.12 -35.72
N GLU A 136 -24.89 0.62 -36.21
CA GLU A 136 -24.76 1.04 -37.61
C GLU A 136 -24.52 -0.15 -38.58
N GLY A 137 -24.25 -1.33 -38.04
CA GLY A 137 -24.14 -2.57 -38.79
C GLY A 137 -22.73 -2.96 -39.22
N HIS A 138 -21.71 -2.32 -38.67
CA HIS A 138 -20.32 -2.63 -38.99
C HIS A 138 -19.86 -4.00 -38.45
N ASN A 139 -18.93 -4.61 -39.18
CA ASN A 139 -18.35 -5.91 -38.84
C ASN A 139 -17.28 -5.78 -37.74
N ARG A 140 -17.05 -6.89 -37.02
CA ARG A 140 -16.04 -7.04 -35.97
C ARG A 140 -14.68 -6.39 -36.30
N ASP A 141 -14.15 -6.62 -37.48
CA ASP A 141 -12.81 -6.13 -37.85
C ASP A 141 -12.77 -4.60 -37.99
N VAL A 142 -13.90 -4.00 -38.38
CA VAL A 142 -14.05 -2.54 -38.42
C VAL A 142 -14.13 -1.98 -37.00
N LEU A 143 -14.88 -2.62 -36.09
CA LEU A 143 -14.91 -2.25 -34.68
C LEU A 143 -13.49 -2.27 -34.08
N PHE A 144 -12.75 -3.36 -34.33
CA PHE A 144 -11.37 -3.50 -33.88
C PHE A 144 -10.47 -2.39 -34.42
N GLY A 145 -10.51 -2.12 -35.74
CA GLY A 145 -9.72 -1.07 -36.36
C GLY A 145 -10.04 0.34 -35.83
N VAL A 146 -11.32 0.64 -35.57
CA VAL A 146 -11.76 1.92 -35.00
C VAL A 146 -11.27 2.09 -33.56
N LEU A 147 -11.25 1.02 -32.77
CA LEU A 147 -10.75 1.05 -31.40
C LEU A 147 -9.22 1.25 -31.38
N LEU A 148 -8.48 0.57 -32.23
CA LEU A 148 -7.02 0.77 -32.38
C LEU A 148 -6.67 2.22 -32.76
N GLY A 149 -7.45 2.82 -33.67
CA GLY A 149 -7.26 4.22 -34.08
C GLY A 149 -7.55 5.26 -32.99
N ARG A 150 -8.09 4.84 -31.84
CA ARG A 150 -8.44 5.68 -30.68
C ARG A 150 -7.59 5.36 -29.45
N ASP A 151 -6.35 4.92 -29.68
CA ASP A 151 -5.38 4.58 -28.62
C ASP A 151 -5.86 3.47 -27.67
N CYS A 152 -6.69 2.54 -28.16
CA CYS A 152 -6.95 1.32 -27.42
C CYS A 152 -5.77 0.37 -27.54
N ASP A 153 -5.38 -0.24 -26.42
CA ASP A 153 -4.52 -1.42 -26.45
C ASP A 153 -5.14 -2.52 -27.31
N ALA A 154 -4.31 -3.23 -28.08
CA ALA A 154 -4.77 -4.21 -29.06
C ALA A 154 -5.51 -5.40 -28.42
N GLU A 155 -5.08 -5.88 -27.26
CA GLU A 155 -5.76 -6.98 -26.57
C GLU A 155 -7.12 -6.53 -26.04
N VAL A 156 -7.16 -5.31 -25.49
CA VAL A 156 -8.41 -4.72 -24.99
C VAL A 156 -9.38 -4.45 -26.13
N ALA A 157 -8.90 -3.90 -27.25
CA ALA A 157 -9.69 -3.62 -28.44
C ALA A 157 -10.29 -4.91 -29.03
N GLN A 158 -9.50 -5.98 -29.09
CA GLN A 158 -9.95 -7.27 -29.59
C GLN A 158 -11.09 -7.82 -28.72
N ARG A 159 -10.90 -7.82 -27.39
CA ARG A 159 -11.93 -8.28 -26.45
C ARG A 159 -13.23 -7.48 -26.54
N ILE A 160 -13.12 -6.16 -26.67
CA ILE A 160 -14.31 -5.29 -26.85
C ILE A 160 -15.01 -5.61 -28.18
N ALA A 161 -14.28 -5.68 -29.29
CA ALA A 161 -14.86 -5.99 -30.60
C ALA A 161 -15.53 -7.37 -30.65
N ASP A 162 -14.88 -8.39 -30.07
CA ASP A 162 -15.41 -9.76 -29.95
C ASP A 162 -16.73 -9.79 -29.17
N SER A 163 -16.72 -9.22 -27.97
CA SER A 163 -17.89 -9.23 -27.08
C SER A 163 -19.07 -8.43 -27.65
N VAL A 164 -18.83 -7.24 -28.20
CA VAL A 164 -19.87 -6.40 -28.80
C VAL A 164 -20.46 -7.06 -30.05
N TRP A 165 -19.64 -7.65 -30.91
CA TRP A 165 -20.12 -8.33 -32.11
C TRP A 165 -20.94 -9.57 -31.77
N ALA A 166 -20.50 -10.38 -30.81
CA ALA A 166 -21.26 -11.53 -30.33
C ALA A 166 -22.63 -11.12 -29.77
N LEU A 167 -22.69 -10.03 -28.99
CA LEU A 167 -23.94 -9.48 -28.48
C LEU A 167 -24.89 -9.06 -29.62
N GLN A 168 -24.37 -8.41 -30.67
CA GLN A 168 -25.17 -7.96 -31.80
C GLN A 168 -25.71 -9.12 -32.64
N GLN A 169 -24.91 -10.17 -32.84
CA GLN A 169 -25.39 -11.38 -33.51
C GLN A 169 -26.56 -12.03 -32.76
N SER A 170 -26.44 -12.12 -31.44
CA SER A 170 -27.51 -12.65 -30.60
C SER A 170 -28.80 -11.82 -30.74
N ARG A 171 -28.70 -10.48 -30.75
CA ARG A 171 -29.86 -9.58 -30.95
C ARG A 171 -30.52 -9.76 -32.32
N ARG A 172 -29.73 -9.85 -33.39
CA ARG A 172 -30.25 -10.05 -34.76
C ARG A 172 -30.95 -11.40 -34.91
N ALA A 173 -30.40 -12.45 -34.29
CA ALA A 173 -31.03 -13.77 -34.28
C ALA A 173 -32.37 -13.76 -33.53
N ALA A 174 -32.48 -13.04 -32.41
CA ALA A 174 -33.72 -12.87 -31.68
C ALA A 174 -34.79 -12.08 -32.47
N GLN A 175 -34.40 -10.96 -33.08
CA GLN A 175 -35.31 -10.14 -33.91
C GLN A 175 -35.81 -10.90 -35.15
N ALA A 176 -34.96 -11.72 -35.76
CA ALA A 176 -35.36 -12.59 -36.87
C ALA A 176 -36.39 -13.65 -36.44
N GLY A 177 -36.33 -14.14 -35.19
CA GLY A 177 -37.33 -15.03 -34.61
C GLY A 177 -38.67 -14.35 -34.33
N GLU A 178 -38.64 -13.13 -33.79
CA GLU A 178 -39.85 -12.35 -33.49
C GLU A 178 -40.62 -11.93 -34.75
N SER A 179 -39.92 -11.59 -35.84
CA SER A 179 -40.55 -11.26 -37.14
C SER A 179 -41.19 -12.46 -37.87
N GLY A 180 -40.97 -13.69 -37.38
CA GLY A 180 -41.57 -14.91 -37.92
C GLY A 180 -42.94 -15.26 -37.32
N ASP A 181 -43.28 -14.70 -36.15
CA ASP A 181 -44.51 -15.03 -35.40
C ASP A 181 -45.65 -14.00 -35.61
N GLU A 182 -45.43 -12.87 -36.27
CA GLU A 182 -46.47 -11.86 -36.58
C GLU A 182 -47.34 -12.17 -37.82
N ALA A 183 -47.18 -13.36 -38.44
CA ALA A 183 -47.98 -13.78 -39.60
C ALA A 183 -49.23 -14.61 -39.27
N ASP A 184 -49.51 -14.95 -38.00
CA ASP A 184 -50.70 -15.72 -37.62
C ASP A 184 -51.30 -15.29 -36.27
N ALA A 185 -52.03 -14.17 -36.25
CA ALA A 185 -52.97 -13.88 -35.17
C ALA A 185 -54.11 -12.96 -35.65
N GLY A 186 -55.14 -13.58 -36.22
CA GLY A 186 -56.42 -12.93 -36.43
C GLY A 186 -57.25 -12.85 -35.14
N ARG A 187 -57.54 -11.61 -34.72
CA ARG A 187 -58.83 -11.13 -34.17
C ARG A 187 -59.23 -11.51 -32.72
N ALA A 188 -59.13 -10.52 -31.82
CA ALA A 188 -60.15 -10.21 -30.81
C ALA A 188 -60.06 -8.72 -30.36
N ASP A 189 -61.23 -8.07 -30.27
CA ASP A 189 -61.48 -6.63 -30.10
C ASP A 189 -61.35 -6.08 -28.65
N PRO A 190 -61.42 -4.74 -28.43
CA PRO A 190 -60.75 -4.00 -27.34
C PRO A 190 -61.68 -3.47 -26.23
N VAL A 191 -61.18 -3.21 -25.01
CA VAL A 191 -61.88 -2.39 -23.98
C VAL A 191 -60.91 -1.67 -23.00
N ALA A 192 -61.20 -0.37 -22.80
CA ALA A 192 -60.96 0.54 -21.64
C ALA A 192 -59.51 0.92 -21.25
N THR A 193 -59.01 2.13 -21.57
CA THR A 193 -59.22 3.47 -20.97
C THR A 193 -58.52 3.75 -19.63
N ALA A 194 -57.80 4.89 -19.64
CA ALA A 194 -57.36 5.73 -18.53
C ALA A 194 -56.14 5.19 -17.74
N GLU A 195 -55.15 5.98 -17.30
CA GLU A 195 -55.11 7.43 -17.13
C GLU A 195 -53.66 7.93 -17.09
N SER A 196 -53.52 9.16 -17.56
CA SER A 196 -52.48 10.16 -17.33
C SER A 196 -51.67 10.04 -16.03
N SER A 197 -50.34 10.15 -16.14
CA SER A 197 -49.55 11.20 -15.45
C SER A 197 -48.11 11.22 -15.97
N ARG A 198 -47.86 12.15 -16.90
CA ARG A 198 -46.54 12.79 -17.05
C ARG A 198 -46.41 13.82 -15.93
N GLU A 199 -45.18 14.08 -15.49
CA GLU A 199 -44.67 15.36 -14.96
C GLU A 199 -43.12 15.27 -14.91
N PRO A 200 -42.38 16.40 -14.88
CA PRO A 200 -41.41 16.70 -15.93
C PRO A 200 -39.93 16.78 -15.50
N VAL A 201 -39.11 17.09 -16.49
CA VAL A 201 -37.68 17.43 -16.48
C VAL A 201 -37.37 18.61 -15.55
N GLU A 202 -36.24 18.57 -14.84
CA GLU A 202 -35.53 19.80 -14.47
C GLU A 202 -34.00 19.57 -14.44
N GLU A 203 -33.32 20.22 -15.40
CA GLU A 203 -31.90 20.57 -15.32
C GLU A 203 -31.73 21.59 -14.20
N ASP A 204 -30.73 21.41 -13.34
CA ASP A 204 -30.02 22.58 -12.80
C ASP A 204 -28.62 22.20 -12.33
N ALA A 205 -27.63 22.77 -13.02
CA ALA A 205 -26.31 23.09 -12.49
C ALA A 205 -26.19 24.60 -12.67
N PRO A 206 -25.65 25.36 -11.70
CA PRO A 206 -24.21 25.32 -11.49
C PRO A 206 -23.75 25.66 -10.05
N SER A 207 -22.48 25.42 -9.74
CA SER A 207 -21.54 26.47 -9.26
C SER A 207 -20.24 25.87 -8.74
N GLN A 208 -19.13 26.34 -9.32
CA GLN A 208 -17.76 26.15 -8.85
C GLN A 208 -17.53 26.89 -7.51
N PRO A 209 -16.40 26.60 -6.84
CA PRO A 209 -15.39 27.66 -6.83
C PRO A 209 -13.97 27.19 -7.17
N GLN A 210 -13.24 28.19 -7.66
CA GLN A 210 -11.91 28.20 -8.27
C GLN A 210 -10.72 27.99 -7.28
N PRO A 211 -9.50 27.78 -7.80
CA PRO A 211 -8.34 27.32 -7.05
C PRO A 211 -7.55 28.47 -6.42
N ALA A 212 -7.02 28.25 -5.21
CA ALA A 212 -6.03 29.11 -4.58
C ALA A 212 -4.63 28.50 -4.74
N ALA A 213 -3.76 29.28 -5.38
CA ALA A 213 -2.34 29.00 -5.59
C ALA A 213 -1.55 28.99 -4.26
N ALA A 214 -0.56 28.09 -4.14
CA ALA A 214 0.62 28.33 -3.33
C ALA A 214 1.80 27.41 -3.71
N LYS A 215 2.75 28.01 -4.43
CA LYS A 215 4.21 27.98 -4.24
C LYS A 215 4.98 26.67 -4.46
N HIS A 216 5.92 26.80 -5.40
CA HIS A 216 7.15 26.02 -5.51
C HIS A 216 7.87 25.88 -4.17
N ASP A 217 8.29 24.65 -3.87
CA ASP A 217 9.47 24.43 -3.05
C ASP A 217 10.40 23.40 -3.70
N LYS A 218 11.67 23.79 -3.70
CA LYS A 218 12.86 23.11 -4.20
C LYS A 218 13.09 21.83 -3.37
N PRO A 219 13.66 20.73 -3.92
CA PRO A 219 14.08 19.61 -3.09
C PRO A 219 15.28 20.04 -2.24
N ALA A 220 15.02 20.35 -0.96
CA ALA A 220 16.05 20.47 0.04
C ALA A 220 16.61 19.07 0.31
N GLN A 221 17.93 18.99 0.26
CA GLN A 221 18.74 17.82 0.55
C GLN A 221 18.34 17.21 1.90
N GLU A 222 18.22 15.88 1.94
CA GLU A 222 18.04 15.10 3.16
C GLU A 222 19.15 15.42 4.17
N PRO A 223 18.83 15.93 5.37
CA PRO A 223 19.73 15.76 6.49
C PRO A 223 19.53 14.33 7.00
N ARG A 224 20.61 13.55 6.92
CA ARG A 224 20.74 12.26 7.61
C ARG A 224 20.19 12.37 9.03
N ALA A 225 19.44 11.36 9.46
CA ALA A 225 18.86 11.20 10.79
C ALA A 225 19.92 11.06 11.90
N ALA A 226 20.67 12.13 12.14
CA ALA A 226 21.60 12.31 13.25
C ALA A 226 21.32 13.69 13.86
N GLY A 227 20.19 13.82 14.57
CA GLY A 227 19.63 15.15 14.84
C GLY A 227 19.27 15.51 16.28
N LEU A 228 19.20 14.56 17.20
CA LEU A 228 18.89 14.89 18.60
C LEU A 228 19.54 13.95 19.59
N PHE A 229 19.49 12.65 19.29
CA PHE A 229 20.11 11.62 20.12
C PHE A 229 21.64 11.71 20.08
N ASP A 230 22.24 11.84 18.90
CA ASP A 230 23.69 11.94 18.71
C ASP A 230 24.28 13.22 19.35
N SER A 231 23.56 14.34 19.28
CA SER A 231 23.95 15.61 19.92
C SER A 231 23.82 15.60 21.44
N LEU A 232 22.80 14.93 21.99
CA LEU A 232 22.67 14.69 23.44
C LEU A 232 23.78 13.75 23.93
N TRP A 233 24.14 12.76 23.13
CA TRP A 233 25.17 11.79 23.45
C TRP A 233 26.58 12.39 23.40
N GLN A 234 26.87 13.21 22.39
CA GLN A 234 28.12 13.97 22.26
C GLN A 234 28.28 15.01 23.37
N GLY A 235 27.18 15.65 23.80
CA GLY A 235 27.18 16.60 24.91
C GLY A 235 27.41 15.98 26.30
N PHE A 236 27.00 14.72 26.51
CA PHE A 236 27.11 14.05 27.81
C PHE A 236 28.37 13.17 27.97
N PHE A 237 28.90 12.59 26.89
CA PHE A 237 30.07 11.70 26.95
C PHE A 237 31.38 12.28 26.37
N GLY A 238 31.39 13.52 25.86
CA GLY A 238 32.63 14.25 25.60
C GLY A 238 33.66 13.52 24.72
N VAL A 239 33.19 12.75 23.72
CA VAL A 239 34.09 12.10 22.75
C VAL A 239 34.28 13.07 21.58
N ARG A 240 35.49 13.62 21.48
CA ARG A 240 35.96 14.31 20.28
C ARG A 240 36.41 13.23 19.29
N SER A 241 35.77 13.18 18.11
CA SER A 241 36.28 12.41 16.96
C SER A 241 37.70 12.83 16.61
#